data_AF-A0A961DT73-F1
#
_entry.id   AF-A0A961DT73-F1
#
_cell.length_a   1.000
_cell.length_b   1.000
_cell.length_c   1.000
_cell.angle_alpha   90.00
_cell.angle_beta   90.00
_cell.angle_gamma   90.00
#
_symmetry.space_group_name_H-M   'P 1'
#
loop_
_entity.id
_entity.type
_entity.pdbx_description
1 polymer ?
#
loop_
_entity_poly.entity_id
_entity_poly.type
_entity_poly.pdbx_seq_one_letter_code
_entity_poly.pdbx_strand_id
1 'polypeptide(L)'
;VVTYTGADEHSGQLRPPAVPLAELLDAFDATTAEPVRERITVRHPLQPFDARNVQPGALTPRRPHTSFSFDPTVQRAATVAAGHREEPPGFVARPLPAPDAADVSLAELTAFFRDPVRGFFRALDYTLPAEVDGIDDAIAVEIDALQEWTVGDRMLRDVLSGITPERALKAEWCRGTLPPGQLGWRKAKEILDRVVQLAAEAMPLRSEPPRAVDVDIELGADRRLAGTVSPAYGARLVSVTYSKLDGKHLLAAWIPLLALAAHMPATEWSAVCIGRSKGRGGPRTAHLARPEVPAAELLKDLVAIYDAGRREPLPLPLKTSFAWADARHNGFDPVYAAGQRWRSGKYPGEDAQPAHVRAWGPGAALDDLMQPLRPGEGHPGENNRLGAYAARLWFPLLESVQGG
;
A
#
# COMPACT_ATOMS: atom_id res chain seq x y z
N VAL A 1 49.52 -18.31 18.81
CA VAL A 1 48.05 -18.48 18.83
C VAL A 1 47.66 -19.10 17.51
N VAL A 2 46.91 -20.19 17.51
CA VAL A 2 46.41 -20.85 16.28
C VAL A 2 44.89 -20.75 16.30
N THR A 3 44.30 -20.32 15.20
CA THR A 3 42.84 -20.15 15.06
C THR A 3 42.35 -20.97 13.87
N TYR A 4 41.17 -21.56 14.00
CA TYR A 4 40.49 -22.25 12.91
C TYR A 4 38.97 -22.12 13.07
N THR A 5 38.24 -22.27 11.97
CA THR A 5 36.78 -22.28 11.97
C THR A 5 36.27 -23.63 12.50
N GLY A 6 35.75 -23.64 13.74
CA GLY A 6 35.32 -24.86 14.43
C GLY A 6 33.89 -25.31 14.15
N ALA A 7 33.08 -24.49 13.47
CA ALA A 7 31.73 -24.86 13.06
C ALA A 7 31.31 -24.10 11.79
N ASP A 8 30.39 -24.68 11.04
CA ASP A 8 29.70 -24.02 9.94
C ASP A 8 28.72 -22.96 10.46
N GLU A 9 28.75 -21.74 9.91
CA GLU A 9 27.97 -20.60 10.42
C GLU A 9 26.47 -20.69 10.12
N HIS A 10 26.08 -21.48 9.13
CA HIS A 10 24.67 -21.65 8.74
C HIS A 10 24.03 -22.87 9.42
N SER A 11 24.75 -23.98 9.49
CA SER A 11 24.23 -25.27 9.98
C SER A 11 24.66 -25.61 11.41
N GLY A 12 25.66 -24.92 11.96
CA GLY A 12 26.23 -25.22 13.28
C GLY A 12 27.02 -26.53 13.34
N GLN A 13 27.21 -27.24 12.22
CA GLN A 13 27.95 -28.49 12.18
C GLN A 13 29.41 -28.27 12.56
N LEU A 14 29.93 -29.13 13.44
CA LEU A 14 31.31 -29.08 13.88
C LEU A 14 32.26 -29.34 12.71
N ARG A 15 33.24 -28.45 12.55
CA ARG A 15 34.33 -28.60 11.59
C ARG A 15 35.58 -29.00 12.35
N PRO A 16 36.16 -30.20 12.08
CA PRO A 16 37.39 -30.60 12.73
C PRO A 16 38.55 -29.69 12.32
N PRO A 17 39.58 -29.55 13.16
CA PRO A 17 40.80 -28.84 12.77
C PRO A 17 41.50 -29.55 11.61
N ALA A 18 42.36 -28.83 10.89
CA ALA A 18 43.23 -29.45 9.88
C ALA A 18 44.13 -30.53 10.53
N VAL A 19 44.46 -31.58 9.76
CA VAL A 19 45.21 -32.75 10.25
C VAL A 19 46.47 -32.37 11.06
N PRO A 20 47.32 -31.42 10.64
CA PRO A 20 48.51 -31.05 11.43
C PRO A 20 48.19 -30.46 12.80
N LEU A 21 47.07 -29.73 12.93
CA LEU A 21 46.63 -29.19 14.21
C LEU A 21 46.01 -30.29 15.10
N ALA A 22 45.30 -31.25 14.51
CA ALA A 22 44.81 -32.42 15.24
C ALA A 22 45.98 -33.24 15.82
N GLU A 23 46.98 -33.58 15.00
CA GLU A 23 48.17 -34.33 15.44
C GLU A 23 48.97 -33.59 16.51
N LEU A 24 49.09 -32.26 16.41
CA LEU A 24 49.73 -31.45 17.43
C LEU A 24 48.98 -31.51 18.77
N LEU A 25 47.64 -31.44 18.74
CA LEU A 25 46.81 -31.57 19.94
C LEU A 25 46.92 -32.97 20.55
N ASP A 26 46.96 -34.03 19.72
CA ASP A 26 47.16 -35.40 20.16
C ASP A 26 48.55 -35.59 20.82
N ALA A 27 49.60 -35.01 20.23
CA ALA A 27 50.95 -35.04 20.79
C ALA A 27 51.03 -34.32 22.15
N PHE A 28 50.35 -33.18 22.32
CA PHE A 28 50.29 -32.50 23.62
C PHE A 28 49.61 -33.34 24.70
N ASP A 29 48.49 -33.98 24.38
CA ASP A 29 47.79 -34.84 25.34
C ASP A 29 48.63 -36.06 25.74
N ALA A 30 49.44 -36.60 24.81
CA ALA A 30 50.28 -37.77 25.08
C ALA A 30 51.58 -37.46 25.85
N THR A 31 52.08 -36.23 25.79
CA THR A 31 53.41 -35.85 26.34
C THR A 31 53.34 -35.01 27.61
N THR A 32 52.15 -34.58 28.02
CA THR A 32 51.92 -33.86 29.28
C THR A 32 51.48 -34.81 30.39
N ALA A 33 51.62 -34.39 31.65
CA ALA A 33 51.25 -35.23 32.81
C ALA A 33 49.75 -35.61 32.84
N GLU A 34 48.92 -34.85 32.15
CA GLU A 34 47.47 -35.02 32.02
C GLU A 34 47.04 -34.41 30.67
N PRO A 35 46.00 -34.92 29.99
CA PRO A 35 45.47 -34.31 28.76
C PRO A 35 45.19 -32.80 28.91
N VAL A 36 45.65 -31.99 27.94
CA VAL A 36 45.60 -30.51 28.00
C VAL A 36 44.71 -29.90 26.93
N ARG A 37 44.24 -30.65 25.92
CA ARG A 37 43.45 -30.15 24.78
C ARG A 37 42.30 -29.23 25.19
N GLU A 38 41.48 -29.66 26.15
CA GLU A 38 40.34 -28.86 26.64
C GLU A 38 40.78 -27.59 27.39
N ARG A 39 41.98 -27.62 27.99
CA ARG A 39 42.56 -26.48 28.73
C ARG A 39 43.20 -25.43 27.81
N ILE A 40 43.58 -25.81 26.59
CA ILE A 40 44.26 -24.92 25.62
C ILE A 40 43.38 -24.52 24.43
N THR A 41 42.28 -25.25 24.19
CA THR A 41 41.33 -24.96 23.11
C THR A 41 40.20 -24.08 23.63
N VAL A 42 40.10 -22.85 23.11
CA VAL A 42 39.00 -21.93 23.44
C VAL A 42 37.99 -21.93 22.30
N ARG A 43 36.74 -22.26 22.61
CA ARG A 43 35.63 -22.14 21.65
C ARG A 43 35.03 -20.74 21.73
N HIS A 44 35.32 -19.93 20.72
CA HIS A 44 34.75 -18.58 20.62
C HIS A 44 33.28 -18.62 20.18
N PRO A 45 32.43 -17.74 20.74
CA PRO A 45 31.06 -17.58 20.28
C PRO A 45 30.99 -17.03 18.85
N LEU A 46 29.89 -17.31 18.14
CA LEU A 46 29.65 -16.80 16.79
C LEU A 46 29.48 -15.28 16.77
N GLN A 47 28.70 -14.75 17.71
CA GLN A 47 28.39 -13.31 17.76
C GLN A 47 29.44 -12.57 18.60
N PRO A 48 29.97 -11.43 18.11
CA PRO A 48 30.96 -10.66 18.84
C PRO A 48 30.43 -10.14 20.18
N PHE A 49 29.12 -9.86 20.27
CA PHE A 49 28.43 -9.37 21.47
C PHE A 49 27.93 -10.47 22.42
N ASP A 50 28.35 -11.73 22.25
CA ASP A 50 28.12 -12.75 23.27
C ASP A 50 28.79 -12.34 24.59
N ALA A 51 28.07 -12.47 25.70
CA ALA A 51 28.52 -12.03 27.03
C ALA A 51 29.88 -12.65 27.43
N ARG A 52 30.20 -13.85 26.94
CA ARG A 52 31.48 -14.52 27.21
C ARG A 52 32.69 -13.74 26.68
N ASN A 53 32.53 -12.92 25.64
CA ASN A 53 33.62 -12.09 25.12
C ASN A 53 34.00 -10.96 26.08
N VAL A 54 33.05 -10.46 26.88
CA VAL A 54 33.25 -9.26 27.71
C VAL A 54 33.25 -9.56 29.21
N GLN A 55 32.83 -10.75 29.62
CA GLN A 55 32.92 -11.21 31.00
C GLN A 55 34.36 -11.66 31.32
N PRO A 56 35.00 -11.10 32.37
CA PRO A 56 36.32 -11.52 32.80
C PRO A 56 36.40 -13.03 33.06
N GLY A 57 37.43 -13.69 32.51
CA GLY A 57 37.68 -15.11 32.71
C GLY A 57 36.76 -16.09 31.95
N ALA A 58 35.71 -15.62 31.27
CA ALA A 58 34.73 -16.50 30.63
C ALA A 58 35.27 -17.27 29.41
N LEU A 59 36.07 -16.63 28.55
CA LEU A 59 36.75 -17.30 27.42
C LEU A 59 38.23 -17.58 27.67
N THR A 60 38.83 -16.94 28.68
CA THR A 60 40.23 -17.15 29.03
C THR A 60 40.36 -17.51 30.51
N PRO A 61 40.05 -18.77 30.91
CA PRO A 61 40.08 -19.19 32.32
C PRO A 61 41.42 -18.96 33.01
N ARG A 62 42.52 -18.97 32.23
CA ARG A 62 43.89 -18.68 32.69
C ARG A 62 44.15 -17.20 33.01
N ARG A 63 43.21 -16.30 32.69
CA ARG A 63 43.27 -14.87 33.00
C ARG A 63 41.92 -14.43 33.58
N PRO A 64 41.62 -14.79 34.84
CA PRO A 64 40.30 -14.61 35.43
C PRO A 64 39.86 -13.15 35.56
N HIS A 65 40.80 -12.21 35.54
CA HIS A 65 40.55 -10.77 35.67
C HIS A 65 40.54 -10.01 34.34
N THR A 66 40.67 -10.70 33.21
CA THR A 66 40.65 -10.05 31.89
C THR A 66 39.53 -10.61 31.03
N SER A 67 38.79 -9.70 30.40
CA SER A 67 37.87 -10.02 29.32
C SER A 67 38.65 -10.36 28.05
N PHE A 68 38.01 -11.09 27.12
CA PHE A 68 38.64 -11.40 25.82
C PHE A 68 38.58 -10.20 24.87
N SER A 69 37.44 -9.52 24.82
CA SER A 69 37.24 -8.28 24.06
C SER A 69 37.43 -7.06 24.95
N PHE A 70 38.11 -6.05 24.40
CA PHE A 70 38.28 -4.73 25.01
C PHE A 70 37.46 -3.66 24.26
N ASP A 71 36.61 -4.06 23.30
CA ASP A 71 35.79 -3.13 22.53
C ASP A 71 34.57 -2.66 23.37
N PRO A 72 34.48 -1.37 23.71
CA PRO A 72 33.37 -0.83 24.49
C PRO A 72 32.02 -0.93 23.77
N THR A 73 32.00 -1.05 22.44
CA THR A 73 30.78 -1.28 21.65
C THR A 73 30.25 -2.69 21.87
N VAL A 74 31.15 -3.67 21.92
CA VAL A 74 30.80 -5.07 22.24
C VAL A 74 30.28 -5.19 23.67
N GLN A 75 30.92 -4.50 24.63
CA GLN A 75 30.45 -4.48 26.03
C GLN A 75 29.04 -3.90 26.16
N ARG A 76 28.76 -2.79 25.48
CA ARG A 76 27.41 -2.20 25.43
C ARG A 76 26.40 -3.15 24.80
N ALA A 77 26.73 -3.73 23.65
CA ALA A 77 25.86 -4.67 22.95
C ALA A 77 25.56 -5.93 23.79
N ALA A 78 26.56 -6.50 24.46
CA ALA A 78 26.38 -7.65 25.35
C ALA A 78 25.50 -7.32 26.56
N THR A 79 25.65 -6.12 27.13
CA THR A 79 24.81 -5.65 28.25
C THR A 79 23.35 -5.50 27.82
N VAL A 80 23.11 -4.89 26.67
CA VAL A 80 21.76 -4.74 26.10
C VAL A 80 21.15 -6.10 25.74
N ALA A 81 21.95 -6.99 25.12
CA ALA A 81 21.49 -8.32 24.73
C ALA A 81 21.13 -9.21 25.93
N ALA A 82 21.79 -9.00 27.09
CA ALA A 82 21.50 -9.68 28.34
C ALA A 82 20.34 -9.04 29.14
N GLY A 83 19.91 -7.84 28.78
CA GLY A 83 18.80 -7.13 29.41
C GLY A 83 17.42 -7.69 29.05
N HIS A 84 16.39 -7.23 29.76
CA HIS A 84 15.00 -7.51 29.41
C HIS A 84 14.66 -6.81 28.09
N ARG A 85 14.11 -7.56 27.12
CA ARG A 85 13.61 -6.99 25.87
C ARG A 85 12.20 -6.49 26.11
N GLU A 86 12.05 -5.17 26.18
CA GLU A 86 10.73 -4.54 26.13
C GLU A 86 10.14 -4.67 24.73
N GLU A 87 8.82 -4.78 24.64
CA GLU A 87 8.12 -4.74 23.37
C GLU A 87 8.32 -3.34 22.75
N PRO A 88 8.82 -3.24 21.51
CA PRO A 88 9.03 -1.95 20.88
C PRO A 88 7.70 -1.21 20.75
N PRO A 89 7.67 0.12 20.96
CA PRO A 89 6.44 0.87 20.77
C PRO A 89 5.95 0.75 19.32
N GLY A 90 4.63 0.74 19.14
CA GLY A 90 4.02 0.79 17.82
C GLY A 90 4.52 2.01 17.01
N PHE A 91 4.50 1.90 15.67
CA PHE A 91 5.08 2.90 14.78
C PHE A 91 4.58 4.33 15.06
N VAL A 92 3.27 4.48 15.30
CA VAL A 92 2.66 5.71 15.79
C VAL A 92 1.96 5.42 17.11
N ALA A 93 2.66 5.71 18.23
CA ALA A 93 2.12 5.44 19.56
C ALA A 93 0.97 6.38 19.96
N ARG A 94 0.95 7.61 19.44
CA ARG A 94 -0.11 8.61 19.64
C ARG A 94 -0.25 9.46 18.37
N PRO A 95 -1.45 9.99 18.07
CA PRO A 95 -1.63 10.93 16.96
C PRO A 95 -0.64 12.08 17.05
N LEU A 96 -0.03 12.42 15.92
CA LEU A 96 0.83 13.59 15.81
C LEU A 96 0.04 14.88 16.12
N PRO A 97 0.74 15.98 16.47
CA PRO A 97 0.10 17.29 16.59
C PRO A 97 -0.70 17.63 15.33
N ALA A 98 -1.84 18.30 15.50
CA ALA A 98 -2.62 18.74 14.35
C ALA A 98 -1.80 19.79 13.57
N PRO A 99 -1.71 19.68 12.24
CA PRO A 99 -1.14 20.75 11.43
C PRO A 99 -2.02 22.00 11.52
N ASP A 100 -1.45 23.16 11.20
CA ASP A 100 -2.22 24.40 11.12
C ASP A 100 -3.39 24.25 10.14
N ALA A 101 -4.55 24.80 10.51
CA ALA A 101 -5.76 24.75 9.71
C ALA A 101 -5.60 25.65 8.47
N ALA A 102 -5.06 25.07 7.41
CA ALA A 102 -4.95 25.69 6.10
C ALA A 102 -6.10 25.26 5.18
N ASP A 103 -6.32 26.09 4.14
CA ASP A 103 -7.13 25.72 3.01
C ASP A 103 -6.62 24.43 2.37
N VAL A 104 -7.55 23.64 1.84
CA VAL A 104 -7.26 22.34 1.24
C VAL A 104 -7.48 22.45 -0.26
N SER A 105 -6.56 21.92 -1.07
CA SER A 105 -6.84 21.79 -2.50
C SER A 105 -7.67 20.54 -2.80
N LEU A 106 -8.58 20.64 -3.76
CA LEU A 106 -9.36 19.49 -4.25
C LEU A 106 -8.44 18.35 -4.73
N ALA A 107 -7.30 18.71 -5.32
CA ALA A 107 -6.30 17.75 -5.80
C ALA A 107 -5.65 16.98 -4.64
N GLU A 108 -5.26 17.65 -3.55
CA GLU A 108 -4.70 17.00 -2.36
C GLU A 108 -5.72 16.09 -1.67
N LEU A 109 -6.96 16.58 -1.51
CA LEU A 109 -8.04 15.79 -0.92
C LEU A 109 -8.27 14.50 -1.72
N THR A 110 -8.41 14.64 -3.05
CA THR A 110 -8.57 13.48 -3.94
C THR A 110 -7.35 12.57 -3.92
N ALA A 111 -6.14 13.11 -3.87
CA ALA A 111 -4.90 12.33 -3.84
C ALA A 111 -4.73 11.55 -2.54
N PHE A 112 -5.14 12.12 -1.40
CA PHE A 112 -5.15 11.44 -0.11
C PHE A 112 -6.10 10.24 -0.13
N PHE A 113 -7.34 10.43 -0.59
CA PHE A 113 -8.34 9.37 -0.61
C PHE A 113 -8.05 8.25 -1.63
N ARG A 114 -7.09 8.42 -2.55
CA ARG A 114 -6.60 7.31 -3.39
C ARG A 114 -5.81 6.27 -2.60
N ASP A 115 -5.21 6.67 -1.48
CA ASP A 115 -4.45 5.80 -0.58
C ASP A 115 -4.24 6.54 0.75
N PRO A 116 -5.22 6.49 1.68
CA PRO A 116 -5.17 7.28 2.92
C PRO A 116 -3.94 6.97 3.78
N VAL A 117 -3.50 5.71 3.79
CA VAL A 117 -2.36 5.26 4.59
C VAL A 117 -1.05 5.78 3.99
N ARG A 118 -0.86 5.69 2.67
CA ARG A 118 0.27 6.34 2.01
C ARG A 118 0.18 7.88 2.10
N GLY A 119 -1.04 8.42 2.15
CA GLY A 119 -1.33 9.82 2.39
C GLY A 119 -0.69 10.34 3.68
N PHE A 120 -0.77 9.59 4.77
CA PHE A 120 -0.07 9.89 6.03
C PHE A 120 1.45 10.04 5.82
N PHE A 121 2.10 9.06 5.18
CA PHE A 121 3.55 9.12 4.93
C PHE A 121 3.95 10.29 4.03
N ARG A 122 3.16 10.58 2.99
CA ARG A 122 3.39 11.74 2.12
C ARG A 122 3.29 13.06 2.90
N ALA A 123 2.37 13.16 3.84
CA ALA A 123 2.23 14.35 4.69
C ALA A 123 3.42 14.57 5.64
N LEU A 124 4.23 13.53 5.87
CA LEU A 124 5.48 13.58 6.64
C LEU A 124 6.71 13.77 5.76
N ASP A 125 6.54 14.03 4.46
CA ASP A 125 7.60 14.02 3.45
C ASP A 125 8.42 12.70 3.46
N TYR A 126 7.76 11.61 3.86
CA TYR A 126 8.37 10.30 3.96
C TYR A 126 8.09 9.49 2.69
N THR A 127 9.15 9.17 1.96
CA THR A 127 9.07 8.26 0.79
C THR A 127 9.31 6.83 1.25
N LEU A 128 8.30 5.98 1.05
CA LEU A 128 8.43 4.54 1.28
C LEU A 128 9.42 3.95 0.26
N PRO A 129 10.33 3.06 0.67
CA PRO A 129 11.19 2.33 -0.26
C PRO A 129 10.34 1.65 -1.34
N ALA A 130 10.65 1.90 -2.60
CA ALA A 130 10.06 1.20 -3.72
C ALA A 130 11.01 0.07 -4.15
N GLU A 131 10.46 -1.11 -4.39
CA GLU A 131 11.19 -2.12 -5.15
C GLU A 131 11.31 -1.58 -6.59
N VAL A 132 12.56 -1.43 -7.04
CA VAL A 132 12.82 -1.11 -8.44
C VAL A 132 12.83 -2.45 -9.16
N ASP A 133 11.85 -2.66 -10.03
CA ASP A 133 11.84 -3.84 -10.90
C ASP A 133 13.14 -3.88 -11.70
N GLY A 134 13.83 -5.02 -11.66
CA GLY A 134 15.00 -5.25 -12.50
C GLY A 134 14.61 -5.21 -13.98
N ILE A 135 15.57 -4.85 -14.83
CA ILE A 135 15.39 -4.98 -16.28
C ILE A 135 15.40 -6.49 -16.59
N ASP A 136 14.33 -6.98 -17.23
CA ASP A 136 14.28 -8.35 -17.71
C ASP A 136 15.11 -8.48 -18.99
N ASP A 137 16.06 -9.41 -19.00
CA ASP A 137 16.91 -9.71 -20.15
C ASP A 137 16.21 -10.61 -21.19
N ALA A 138 15.01 -11.13 -20.88
CA ALA A 138 14.25 -11.99 -21.78
C ALA A 138 13.31 -11.21 -22.72
N ILE A 139 13.21 -11.65 -23.97
CA ILE A 139 12.17 -11.16 -24.89
C ILE A 139 10.82 -11.74 -24.45
N ALA A 140 9.90 -10.86 -24.05
CA ALA A 140 8.56 -11.24 -23.60
C ALA A 140 7.77 -11.97 -24.71
N VAL A 141 7.38 -13.22 -24.45
CA VAL A 141 6.52 -14.03 -25.33
C VAL A 141 5.03 -13.72 -25.10
N GLU A 142 4.70 -13.29 -23.89
CA GLU A 142 3.37 -12.83 -23.47
C GLU A 142 3.50 -11.53 -22.68
N ILE A 143 2.44 -10.72 -22.67
CA ILE A 143 2.35 -9.58 -21.76
C ILE A 143 1.67 -9.99 -20.48
N ASP A 144 2.20 -9.52 -19.35
CA ASP A 144 1.56 -9.71 -18.05
C ASP A 144 0.32 -8.81 -17.91
N ALA A 145 -0.36 -8.93 -16.76
CA ALA A 145 -1.58 -8.15 -16.49
C ALA A 145 -1.33 -6.63 -16.37
N LEU A 146 -0.15 -6.20 -15.91
CA LEU A 146 0.22 -4.80 -15.75
C LEU A 146 0.55 -4.16 -17.12
N GLN A 147 1.27 -4.89 -17.97
CA GLN A 147 1.55 -4.53 -19.34
C GLN A 147 0.26 -4.49 -20.18
N GLU A 148 -0.63 -5.49 -20.06
CA GLU A 148 -1.97 -5.46 -20.69
C GLU A 148 -2.74 -4.22 -20.27
N TRP A 149 -2.75 -3.89 -18.98
CA TRP A 149 -3.42 -2.70 -18.49
C TRP A 149 -2.80 -1.43 -19.06
N THR A 150 -1.47 -1.33 -19.12
CA THR A 150 -0.76 -0.15 -19.65
C THR A 150 -1.08 0.09 -21.13
N VAL A 151 -1.05 -0.97 -21.94
CA VAL A 151 -1.42 -0.91 -23.36
C VAL A 151 -2.90 -0.52 -23.52
N GLY A 152 -3.80 -1.19 -22.79
CA GLY A 152 -5.23 -0.93 -22.87
C GLY A 152 -5.64 0.48 -22.42
N ASP A 153 -5.05 0.98 -21.33
CA ASP A 153 -5.35 2.32 -20.81
C ASP A 153 -4.85 3.41 -21.76
N ARG A 154 -3.70 3.21 -22.41
CA ARG A 154 -3.17 4.14 -23.43
C ARG A 154 -4.02 4.13 -24.70
N MET A 155 -4.35 2.95 -25.25
CA MET A 155 -5.26 2.85 -26.39
C MET A 155 -6.61 3.50 -26.08
N LEU A 156 -7.14 3.30 -24.87
CA LEU A 156 -8.40 3.91 -24.43
C LEU A 156 -8.31 5.44 -24.46
N ARG A 157 -7.24 6.03 -23.90
CA ARG A 157 -7.03 7.48 -23.97
C ARG A 157 -6.95 7.99 -25.40
N ASP A 158 -6.21 7.29 -26.27
CA ASP A 158 -6.08 7.65 -27.69
C ASP A 158 -7.44 7.67 -28.38
N VAL A 159 -8.22 6.59 -28.24
CA VAL A 159 -9.57 6.50 -28.83
C VAL A 159 -10.52 7.55 -28.27
N LEU A 160 -10.47 7.80 -26.95
CA LEU A 160 -11.28 8.83 -26.29
C LEU A 160 -10.89 10.26 -26.70
N SER A 161 -9.67 10.46 -27.21
CA SER A 161 -9.21 11.73 -27.80
C SER A 161 -9.51 11.86 -29.31
N GLY A 162 -10.16 10.87 -29.92
CA GLY A 162 -10.55 10.89 -31.33
C GLY A 162 -9.57 10.21 -32.30
N ILE A 163 -8.53 9.53 -31.80
CA ILE A 163 -7.67 8.69 -32.64
C ILE A 163 -8.45 7.44 -33.04
N THR A 164 -8.41 7.06 -34.33
CA THR A 164 -9.14 5.87 -34.78
C THR A 164 -8.57 4.59 -34.13
N PRO A 165 -9.40 3.58 -33.85
CA PRO A 165 -8.96 2.30 -33.27
C PRO A 165 -7.76 1.67 -33.99
N GLU A 166 -7.73 1.74 -35.33
CA GLU A 166 -6.66 1.19 -36.16
C GLU A 166 -5.34 1.94 -35.97
N ARG A 167 -5.40 3.27 -35.80
CA ARG A 167 -4.23 4.11 -35.54
C ARG A 167 -3.70 3.88 -34.12
N ALA A 168 -4.58 3.77 -33.13
CA ALA A 168 -4.19 3.43 -31.77
C ALA A 168 -3.51 2.05 -31.70
N LEU A 169 -4.08 1.05 -32.39
CA LEU A 169 -3.48 -0.29 -32.52
C LEU A 169 -2.08 -0.25 -33.15
N LYS A 170 -1.94 0.48 -34.26
CA LYS A 170 -0.66 0.62 -34.96
C LYS A 170 0.37 1.38 -34.12
N ALA A 171 -0.05 2.40 -33.36
CA ALA A 171 0.84 3.13 -32.46
C ALA A 171 1.43 2.21 -31.39
N GLU A 172 0.60 1.37 -30.75
CA GLU A 172 1.08 0.40 -29.76
C GLU A 172 2.02 -0.65 -30.34
N TRP A 173 1.76 -1.09 -31.57
CA TRP A 173 2.67 -1.98 -32.28
C TRP A 173 4.06 -1.35 -32.45
N CYS A 174 4.12 -0.08 -32.86
CA CYS A 174 5.37 0.64 -33.06
C CYS A 174 6.13 0.95 -31.74
N ARG A 175 5.49 0.85 -30.57
CA ARG A 175 6.14 1.09 -29.27
C ARG A 175 7.00 -0.07 -28.79
N GLY A 176 6.85 -1.27 -29.36
CA GLY A 176 7.64 -2.45 -28.95
C GLY A 176 7.27 -3.04 -27.58
N THR A 177 6.13 -2.65 -26.98
CA THR A 177 5.63 -3.22 -25.71
C THR A 177 4.97 -4.60 -25.90
N LEU A 178 4.60 -4.94 -27.13
CA LEU A 178 3.91 -6.19 -27.46
C LEU A 178 4.89 -7.25 -27.99
N PRO A 179 4.61 -8.55 -27.76
CA PRO A 179 5.41 -9.65 -28.30
C PRO A 179 5.50 -9.59 -29.83
N PRO A 180 6.60 -10.05 -30.43
CA PRO A 180 6.78 -9.98 -31.87
C PRO A 180 5.79 -10.87 -32.64
N GLY A 181 5.56 -10.51 -33.91
CA GLY A 181 4.70 -11.26 -34.82
C GLY A 181 3.22 -11.35 -34.42
N GLN A 182 2.57 -12.43 -34.85
CA GLN A 182 1.11 -12.60 -34.73
C GLN A 182 0.60 -12.71 -33.28
N LEU A 183 1.47 -13.10 -32.34
CA LEU A 183 1.11 -13.24 -30.93
C LEU A 183 0.73 -11.89 -30.32
N GLY A 184 1.59 -10.87 -30.49
CA GLY A 184 1.30 -9.51 -30.06
C GLY A 184 0.10 -8.91 -30.80
N TRP A 185 -0.03 -9.15 -32.11
CA TRP A 185 -1.16 -8.67 -32.90
C TRP A 185 -2.51 -9.20 -32.40
N ARG A 186 -2.61 -10.49 -32.10
CA ARG A 186 -3.85 -11.08 -31.57
C ARG A 186 -4.21 -10.45 -30.23
N LYS A 187 -3.24 -10.35 -29.32
CA LYS A 187 -3.46 -9.78 -27.99
C LYS A 187 -3.86 -8.31 -28.05
N ALA A 188 -3.21 -7.53 -28.91
CA ALA A 188 -3.52 -6.11 -29.08
C ALA A 188 -4.91 -5.88 -29.67
N LYS A 189 -5.36 -6.75 -30.60
CA LYS A 189 -6.75 -6.73 -31.09
C LYS A 189 -7.77 -7.04 -29.99
N GLU A 190 -7.51 -8.06 -29.16
CA GLU A 190 -8.38 -8.36 -28.00
C GLU A 190 -8.48 -7.18 -27.02
N ILE A 191 -7.37 -6.48 -26.80
CA ILE A 191 -7.34 -5.26 -25.98
C ILE A 191 -8.17 -4.16 -26.65
N LEU A 192 -7.95 -3.95 -27.96
CA LEU A 192 -8.65 -2.93 -28.74
C LEU A 192 -10.17 -3.17 -28.76
N ASP A 193 -10.63 -4.41 -28.93
CA ASP A 193 -12.05 -4.73 -28.93
C ASP A 193 -12.73 -4.28 -27.62
N ARG A 194 -12.06 -4.50 -26.48
CA ARG A 194 -12.53 -4.03 -25.17
C ARG A 194 -12.49 -2.49 -25.06
N VAL A 195 -11.44 -1.87 -25.59
CA VAL A 195 -11.31 -0.40 -25.63
C VAL A 195 -12.43 0.23 -26.45
N VAL A 196 -12.74 -0.32 -27.62
CA VAL A 196 -13.82 0.16 -28.49
C VAL A 196 -15.17 0.07 -27.79
N GLN A 197 -15.44 -1.04 -27.09
CA GLN A 197 -16.67 -1.16 -26.29
C GLN A 197 -16.75 -0.10 -25.19
N LEU A 198 -15.67 0.13 -24.41
CA LEU A 198 -15.63 1.16 -23.38
C LEU A 198 -15.83 2.57 -23.98
N ALA A 199 -15.19 2.85 -25.11
CA ALA A 199 -15.31 4.13 -25.80
C ALA A 199 -16.71 4.36 -26.37
N ALA A 200 -17.34 3.33 -26.93
CA ALA A 200 -18.70 3.40 -27.46
C ALA A 200 -19.73 3.79 -26.39
N GLU A 201 -19.59 3.27 -25.17
CA GLU A 201 -20.43 3.67 -24.02
C GLU A 201 -20.15 5.10 -23.56
N ALA A 202 -18.90 5.54 -23.64
CA ALA A 202 -18.50 6.86 -23.16
C ALA A 202 -18.83 8.01 -24.12
N MET A 203 -18.77 7.78 -25.44
CA MET A 203 -18.92 8.83 -26.45
C MET A 203 -20.25 9.59 -26.38
N PRO A 204 -21.42 8.93 -26.26
CA PRO A 204 -22.71 9.64 -26.16
C PRO A 204 -22.80 10.56 -24.94
N LEU A 205 -22.10 10.20 -23.85
CA LEU A 205 -22.07 10.96 -22.60
C LEU A 205 -21.10 12.16 -22.65
N ARG A 206 -20.27 12.23 -23.70
CA ARG A 206 -19.24 13.26 -23.94
C ARG A 206 -19.59 14.11 -25.18
N SER A 207 -20.88 14.22 -25.49
CA SER A 207 -21.39 14.93 -26.68
C SER A 207 -21.23 16.45 -26.59
N GLU A 208 -21.29 17.01 -25.38
CA GLU A 208 -21.00 18.42 -25.14
C GLU A 208 -19.48 18.70 -25.15
N PRO A 209 -19.04 19.92 -25.49
CA PRO A 209 -17.64 20.30 -25.37
C PRO A 209 -17.14 20.19 -23.91
N PRO A 210 -15.94 19.63 -23.66
CA PRO A 210 -15.39 19.57 -22.31
C PRO A 210 -15.09 20.97 -21.78
N ARG A 211 -15.49 21.25 -20.53
CA ARG A 211 -15.14 22.49 -19.83
C ARG A 211 -14.47 22.22 -18.48
N ALA A 212 -13.67 23.17 -18.04
CA ALA A 212 -13.16 23.23 -16.69
C ALA A 212 -14.10 24.11 -15.82
N VAL A 213 -14.26 23.74 -14.56
CA VAL A 213 -15.00 24.52 -13.57
C VAL A 213 -14.09 24.74 -12.37
N ASP A 214 -13.74 25.99 -12.10
CA ASP A 214 -13.05 26.36 -10.88
C ASP A 214 -14.06 26.38 -9.74
N VAL A 215 -13.72 25.69 -8.65
CA VAL A 215 -14.55 25.57 -7.46
C VAL A 215 -13.85 26.22 -6.29
N ASP A 216 -14.64 26.88 -5.47
CA ASP A 216 -14.24 27.50 -4.22
C ASP A 216 -15.40 27.36 -3.24
N ILE A 217 -15.18 26.58 -2.17
CA ILE A 217 -16.22 26.10 -1.26
C ILE A 217 -15.80 26.42 0.17
N GLU A 218 -16.65 27.14 0.91
CA GLU A 218 -16.43 27.45 2.32
C GLU A 218 -16.88 26.29 3.20
N LEU A 219 -15.93 25.72 3.96
CA LEU A 219 -16.15 24.58 4.84
C LEU A 219 -16.40 25.01 6.31
N GLY A 220 -16.30 26.30 6.61
CA GLY A 220 -16.52 26.92 7.93
C GLY A 220 -15.22 27.31 8.63
N ALA A 221 -15.32 28.20 9.62
CA ALA A 221 -14.21 28.70 10.47
C ALA A 221 -12.91 29.00 9.67
N ASP A 222 -13.04 29.83 8.63
CA ASP A 222 -11.95 30.28 7.75
C ASP A 222 -11.27 29.18 6.91
N ARG A 223 -11.93 28.04 6.71
CA ARG A 223 -11.40 26.97 5.86
C ARG A 223 -12.13 26.85 4.54
N ARG A 224 -11.37 26.77 3.46
CA ARG A 224 -11.86 26.63 2.08
C ARG A 224 -11.35 25.35 1.44
N LEU A 225 -12.13 24.83 0.51
CA LEU A 225 -11.73 23.82 -0.45
C LEU A 225 -11.76 24.46 -1.84
N ALA A 226 -10.60 24.55 -2.49
CA ALA A 226 -10.49 25.16 -3.80
C ALA A 226 -9.80 24.24 -4.81
N GLY A 227 -10.10 24.43 -6.10
CA GLY A 227 -9.44 23.71 -7.18
C GLY A 227 -10.22 23.76 -8.48
N THR A 228 -9.85 22.91 -9.42
CA THR A 228 -10.50 22.84 -10.74
C THR A 228 -11.03 21.44 -10.99
N VAL A 229 -12.29 21.34 -11.39
CA VAL A 229 -12.89 20.10 -11.87
C VAL A 229 -12.90 20.11 -13.40
N SER A 230 -12.19 19.15 -14.00
CA SER A 230 -12.06 19.04 -15.45
C SER A 230 -11.78 17.58 -15.88
N PRO A 231 -12.32 17.13 -17.03
CA PRO A 231 -13.34 17.79 -17.84
C PRO A 231 -14.77 17.52 -17.31
N ALA A 232 -15.63 18.54 -17.38
CA ALA A 232 -17.08 18.40 -17.25
C ALA A 232 -17.75 18.49 -18.63
N TYR A 233 -18.77 17.65 -18.85
CA TYR A 233 -19.58 17.58 -20.06
C TYR A 233 -21.00 18.03 -19.68
N GLY A 234 -21.35 19.29 -19.96
CA GLY A 234 -22.59 19.88 -19.45
C GLY A 234 -22.64 19.94 -17.93
N ALA A 235 -23.61 19.24 -17.34
CA ALA A 235 -23.78 19.03 -15.89
C ALA A 235 -23.32 17.63 -15.44
N ARG A 236 -22.40 16.98 -16.18
CA ARG A 236 -21.97 15.61 -15.92
C ARG A 236 -20.45 15.45 -15.94
N LEU A 237 -19.94 14.64 -15.02
CA LEU A 237 -18.59 14.10 -15.07
C LEU A 237 -18.61 12.72 -15.74
N VAL A 238 -17.67 12.45 -16.63
CA VAL A 238 -17.55 11.14 -17.29
C VAL A 238 -16.13 10.64 -17.10
N SER A 239 -15.99 9.57 -16.33
CA SER A 239 -14.71 8.88 -16.12
C SER A 239 -14.73 7.51 -16.81
N VAL A 240 -13.66 7.18 -17.51
CA VAL A 240 -13.52 5.93 -18.26
C VAL A 240 -12.17 5.32 -17.91
N THR A 241 -12.14 4.02 -17.59
CA THR A 241 -10.91 3.30 -17.27
C THR A 241 -10.86 1.94 -17.93
N TYR A 242 -9.66 1.48 -18.28
CA TYR A 242 -9.46 0.09 -18.71
C TYR A 242 -9.48 -0.92 -17.54
N SER A 243 -9.52 -0.44 -16.29
CA SER A 243 -9.62 -1.29 -15.11
C SER A 243 -11.02 -1.90 -14.93
N LYS A 244 -11.11 -2.98 -14.15
CA LYS A 244 -12.40 -3.44 -13.61
C LYS A 244 -12.97 -2.36 -12.70
N LEU A 245 -14.23 -1.98 -12.90
CA LEU A 245 -14.85 -0.94 -12.08
C LEU A 245 -14.98 -1.41 -10.61
N ASP A 246 -14.55 -0.57 -9.68
CA ASP A 246 -14.44 -0.84 -8.24
C ASP A 246 -14.42 0.49 -7.47
N GLY A 247 -14.55 0.44 -6.14
CA GLY A 247 -14.72 1.62 -5.28
C GLY A 247 -13.75 2.77 -5.52
N LYS A 248 -12.47 2.49 -5.80
CA LYS A 248 -11.46 3.53 -6.09
C LYS A 248 -11.84 4.45 -7.26
N HIS A 249 -12.52 3.92 -8.27
CA HIS A 249 -12.92 4.68 -9.46
C HIS A 249 -14.14 5.53 -9.15
N LEU A 250 -15.09 4.97 -8.39
CA LEU A 250 -16.27 5.70 -7.93
C LEU A 250 -15.84 6.86 -7.03
N LEU A 251 -14.94 6.63 -6.07
CA LEU A 251 -14.45 7.66 -5.16
C LEU A 251 -13.73 8.80 -5.88
N ALA A 252 -12.94 8.46 -6.91
CA ALA A 252 -12.24 9.45 -7.73
C ALA A 252 -13.21 10.36 -8.52
N ALA A 253 -14.42 9.90 -8.84
CA ALA A 253 -15.47 10.70 -9.45
C ALA A 253 -16.37 11.39 -8.40
N TRP A 254 -16.54 10.77 -7.23
CA TRP A 254 -17.38 11.24 -6.15
C TRP A 254 -16.91 12.56 -5.55
N ILE A 255 -15.62 12.68 -5.22
CA ILE A 255 -15.09 13.89 -4.58
C ILE A 255 -15.25 15.13 -5.48
N PRO A 256 -14.90 15.08 -6.78
CA PRO A 256 -15.21 16.19 -7.71
C PRO A 256 -16.71 16.46 -7.90
N LEU A 257 -17.55 15.42 -7.88
CA LEU A 257 -19.01 15.59 -7.96
C LEU A 257 -19.54 16.37 -6.75
N LEU A 258 -19.08 16.03 -5.55
CA LEU A 258 -19.41 16.78 -4.33
C LEU A 258 -18.96 18.23 -4.42
N ALA A 259 -17.75 18.49 -4.92
CA ALA A 259 -17.23 19.84 -5.08
C ALA A 259 -18.10 20.69 -6.03
N LEU A 260 -18.50 20.13 -7.17
CA LEU A 260 -19.41 20.80 -8.11
C LEU A 260 -20.81 21.04 -7.51
N ALA A 261 -21.37 20.03 -6.83
CA ALA A 261 -22.67 20.13 -6.18
C ALA A 261 -22.69 21.13 -5.02
N ALA A 262 -21.58 21.29 -4.30
CA ALA A 262 -21.43 22.30 -3.25
C ALA A 262 -21.25 23.71 -3.82
N HIS A 263 -20.45 23.86 -4.88
CA HIS A 263 -20.16 25.15 -5.50
C HIS A 263 -21.35 25.71 -6.30
N MET A 264 -22.09 24.85 -7.01
CA MET A 264 -23.28 25.22 -7.80
C MET A 264 -24.49 24.35 -7.44
N PRO A 265 -25.14 24.60 -6.28
CA PRO A 265 -26.19 23.74 -5.74
C PRO A 265 -27.50 23.75 -6.54
N ALA A 266 -27.70 24.73 -7.43
CA ALA A 266 -28.87 24.80 -8.32
C ALA A 266 -28.73 23.91 -9.56
N THR A 267 -27.54 23.41 -9.86
CA THR A 267 -27.28 22.53 -11.00
C THR A 267 -27.37 21.06 -10.59
N GLU A 268 -28.08 20.26 -11.38
CA GLU A 268 -28.19 18.80 -11.17
C GLU A 268 -26.94 18.09 -11.68
N TRP A 269 -25.87 18.18 -10.90
CA TRP A 269 -24.62 17.50 -11.20
C TRP A 269 -24.76 15.99 -11.05
N SER A 270 -24.16 15.25 -11.98
CA SER A 270 -24.03 13.78 -11.93
C SER A 270 -22.63 13.34 -12.34
N ALA A 271 -22.24 12.12 -11.99
CA ALA A 271 -21.03 11.50 -12.50
C ALA A 271 -21.33 10.11 -13.07
N VAL A 272 -20.62 9.73 -14.12
CA VAL A 272 -20.73 8.40 -14.73
C VAL A 272 -19.33 7.79 -14.78
N CYS A 273 -19.21 6.58 -14.23
CA CYS A 273 -17.97 5.83 -14.20
C CYS A 273 -18.10 4.59 -15.07
N ILE A 274 -17.26 4.48 -16.09
CA ILE A 274 -17.26 3.37 -17.05
C ILE A 274 -15.96 2.60 -16.89
N GLY A 275 -16.06 1.30 -16.69
CA GLY A 275 -14.90 0.42 -16.63
C GLY A 275 -15.23 -0.98 -17.10
N ARG A 276 -14.29 -1.91 -17.01
CA ARG A 276 -14.56 -3.32 -17.35
C ARG A 276 -15.45 -3.96 -16.27
N SER A 277 -16.29 -4.90 -16.69
CA SER A 277 -17.04 -5.74 -15.75
C SER A 277 -16.13 -6.72 -14.97
N LYS A 278 -16.62 -7.22 -13.82
CA LYS A 278 -15.88 -8.20 -13.00
C LYS A 278 -15.89 -9.62 -13.61
N GLY A 279 -16.89 -9.95 -14.44
CA GLY A 279 -17.10 -11.25 -15.09
C GLY A 279 -16.79 -11.26 -16.59
N ARG A 280 -17.33 -12.26 -17.32
CA ARG A 280 -17.29 -12.29 -18.79
C ARG A 280 -18.45 -11.44 -19.32
N GLY A 281 -18.19 -10.17 -19.54
CA GLY A 281 -19.15 -9.22 -20.10
C GLY A 281 -18.46 -7.92 -20.51
N GLY A 282 -19.15 -7.12 -21.31
CA GLY A 282 -18.67 -5.83 -21.81
C GLY A 282 -18.44 -4.78 -20.72
N PRO A 283 -18.53 -3.49 -21.06
CA PRO A 283 -18.42 -2.40 -20.12
C PRO A 283 -19.41 -2.53 -18.94
N ARG A 284 -18.99 -2.04 -17.78
CA ARG A 284 -19.85 -1.76 -16.63
C ARG A 284 -19.89 -0.25 -16.45
N THR A 285 -21.09 0.29 -16.30
CA THR A 285 -21.35 1.70 -16.06
C THR A 285 -21.98 1.86 -14.68
N ALA A 286 -21.48 2.81 -13.90
CA ALA A 286 -22.08 3.23 -12.64
C ALA A 286 -22.44 4.71 -12.72
N HIS A 287 -23.68 5.03 -12.35
CA HIS A 287 -24.19 6.39 -12.31
C HIS A 287 -24.20 6.87 -10.86
N LEU A 288 -23.59 8.03 -10.61
CA LEU A 288 -23.59 8.72 -9.32
C LEU A 288 -24.47 9.95 -9.45
N ALA A 289 -25.54 9.97 -8.65
CA ALA A 289 -26.42 11.12 -8.52
C ALA A 289 -25.94 12.07 -7.43
N ARG A 290 -26.66 13.18 -7.28
CA ARG A 290 -26.47 14.09 -6.15
C ARG A 290 -26.81 13.36 -4.84
N PRO A 291 -25.99 13.50 -3.77
CA PRO A 291 -26.32 12.95 -2.46
C PRO A 291 -27.59 13.56 -1.88
N GLU A 292 -28.27 12.80 -1.02
CA GLU A 292 -29.36 13.31 -0.18
C GLU A 292 -28.85 14.31 0.87
N VAL A 293 -27.68 14.02 1.45
CA VAL A 293 -26.98 14.91 2.39
C VAL A 293 -26.36 16.09 1.62
N PRO A 294 -26.41 17.33 2.15
CA PRO A 294 -25.75 18.48 1.52
C PRO A 294 -24.28 18.21 1.21
N ALA A 295 -23.88 18.40 -0.05
CA ALA A 295 -22.53 18.09 -0.51
C ALA A 295 -21.43 18.81 0.28
N ALA A 296 -21.69 20.04 0.74
CA ALA A 296 -20.76 20.80 1.59
C ALA A 296 -20.53 20.14 2.95
N GLU A 297 -21.52 19.48 3.54
CA GLU A 297 -21.37 18.74 4.81
C GLU A 297 -20.54 17.47 4.61
N LEU A 298 -20.76 16.74 3.51
CA LEU A 298 -19.94 15.59 3.15
C LEU A 298 -18.49 16.00 2.90
N LEU A 299 -18.24 17.12 2.23
CA LEU A 299 -16.89 17.65 2.04
C LEU A 299 -16.21 18.03 3.36
N LYS A 300 -16.95 18.63 4.31
CA LYS A 300 -16.43 18.89 5.67
C LYS A 300 -16.01 17.60 6.36
N ASP A 301 -16.82 16.55 6.25
CA ASP A 301 -16.50 15.25 6.85
C ASP A 301 -15.26 14.61 6.19
N LEU A 302 -15.17 14.66 4.86
CA LEU A 302 -14.00 14.19 4.12
C LEU A 302 -12.73 14.96 4.50
N VAL A 303 -12.82 16.27 4.72
CA VAL A 303 -11.70 17.09 5.19
C VAL A 303 -11.31 16.74 6.64
N ALA A 304 -12.27 16.46 7.51
CA ALA A 304 -11.98 15.98 8.87
C ALA A 304 -11.26 14.61 8.86
N ILE A 305 -11.64 13.70 7.97
CA ILE A 305 -10.93 12.42 7.76
C ILE A 305 -9.51 12.68 7.21
N TYR A 306 -9.36 13.58 6.25
CA TYR A 306 -8.06 13.99 5.71
C TYR A 306 -7.12 14.51 6.80
N ASP A 307 -7.59 15.38 7.69
CA ASP A 307 -6.77 15.89 8.79
C ASP A 307 -6.39 14.82 9.79
N ALA A 308 -7.33 13.95 10.15
CA ALA A 308 -7.06 12.82 11.03
C ALA A 308 -5.98 11.90 10.44
N GLY A 309 -6.06 11.63 9.14
CA GLY A 309 -5.07 10.80 8.43
C GLY A 309 -3.73 11.45 8.16
N ARG A 310 -3.57 12.75 8.44
CA ARG A 310 -2.25 13.40 8.49
C ARG A 310 -1.61 13.31 9.87
N ARG A 311 -2.36 12.88 10.88
CA ARG A 311 -1.88 12.76 12.26
C ARG A 311 -1.51 11.33 12.63
N GLU A 312 -2.10 10.34 11.98
CA GLU A 312 -1.76 8.93 12.11
C GLU A 312 -2.26 8.12 10.90
N PRO A 313 -1.75 6.91 10.65
CA PRO A 313 -2.34 6.00 9.67
C PRO A 313 -3.77 5.62 10.09
N LEU A 314 -4.78 6.10 9.36
CA LEU A 314 -6.16 5.71 9.62
C LEU A 314 -6.40 4.25 9.20
N PRO A 315 -7.25 3.49 9.92
CA PRO A 315 -7.69 2.16 9.52
C PRO A 315 -8.69 2.25 8.35
N LEU A 316 -8.25 2.86 7.25
CA LEU A 316 -9.03 3.09 6.03
C LEU A 316 -8.25 2.61 4.77
N PRO A 317 -7.76 1.34 4.70
CA PRO A 317 -7.27 0.80 3.44
C PRO A 317 -8.37 0.80 2.39
N LEU A 318 -8.06 1.22 1.17
CA LEU A 318 -9.09 1.61 0.21
C LEU A 318 -9.98 0.43 -0.24
N LYS A 319 -9.38 -0.72 -0.56
CA LYS A 319 -10.17 -1.88 -1.02
C LYS A 319 -10.89 -2.56 0.14
N THR A 320 -10.25 -2.63 1.29
CA THR A 320 -10.75 -3.26 2.52
C THR A 320 -11.93 -2.48 3.07
N SER A 321 -11.81 -1.16 3.22
CA SER A 321 -12.90 -0.30 3.69
C SER A 321 -14.06 -0.25 2.69
N PHE A 322 -13.80 -0.24 1.38
CA PHE A 322 -14.87 -0.34 0.38
C PHE A 322 -15.61 -1.67 0.49
N ALA A 323 -14.90 -2.79 0.63
CA ALA A 323 -15.52 -4.10 0.80
C ALA A 323 -16.33 -4.22 2.11
N TRP A 324 -15.86 -3.61 3.19
CA TRP A 324 -16.63 -3.47 4.44
C TRP A 324 -17.95 -2.75 4.18
N ALA A 325 -17.87 -1.54 3.60
CA ALA A 325 -19.04 -0.69 3.40
C ALA A 325 -20.04 -1.29 2.41
N ASP A 326 -19.55 -1.84 1.29
CA ASP A 326 -20.38 -2.51 0.28
C ASP A 326 -21.11 -3.72 0.87
N ALA A 327 -20.42 -4.57 1.64
CA ALA A 327 -21.06 -5.69 2.31
C ALA A 327 -22.11 -5.23 3.32
N ARG A 328 -21.79 -4.24 4.15
CA ARG A 328 -22.73 -3.68 5.13
C ARG A 328 -23.98 -3.09 4.46
N HIS A 329 -23.79 -2.28 3.42
CA HIS A 329 -24.87 -1.64 2.67
C HIS A 329 -25.82 -2.67 2.04
N ASN A 330 -25.29 -3.81 1.59
CA ASN A 330 -26.06 -4.90 1.01
C ASN A 330 -26.53 -5.96 2.02
N GLY A 331 -26.33 -5.75 3.33
CA GLY A 331 -26.77 -6.67 4.39
C GLY A 331 -25.94 -7.97 4.52
N PHE A 332 -24.73 -8.01 3.97
CA PHE A 332 -23.77 -9.10 4.12
C PHE A 332 -22.83 -8.89 5.31
N ASP A 333 -22.04 -9.91 5.65
CA ASP A 333 -21.01 -9.83 6.71
C ASP A 333 -19.82 -8.96 6.24
N PRO A 334 -19.62 -7.77 6.85
CA PRO A 334 -18.55 -6.87 6.46
C PRO A 334 -17.16 -7.35 6.92
N VAL A 335 -17.07 -8.11 8.02
CA VAL A 335 -15.80 -8.61 8.55
C VAL A 335 -15.22 -9.63 7.57
N TYR A 336 -16.05 -10.56 7.10
CA TYR A 336 -15.64 -11.52 6.08
C TYR A 336 -15.20 -10.84 4.79
N ALA A 337 -16.00 -9.91 4.26
CA ALA A 337 -15.70 -9.23 2.99
C ALA A 337 -14.42 -8.39 3.05
N ALA A 338 -14.23 -7.63 4.13
CA ALA A 338 -13.02 -6.85 4.37
C ALA A 338 -11.79 -7.76 4.54
N GLY A 339 -11.92 -8.84 5.30
CA GLY A 339 -10.83 -9.81 5.51
C GLY A 339 -10.31 -10.44 4.22
N GLN A 340 -11.17 -10.68 3.24
CA GLN A 340 -10.76 -11.19 1.91
C GLN A 340 -9.98 -10.16 1.08
N ARG A 341 -10.15 -8.86 1.32
CA ARG A 341 -9.38 -7.81 0.63
C ARG A 341 -8.11 -7.43 1.38
N TRP A 342 -8.14 -7.51 2.70
CA TRP A 342 -7.02 -7.20 3.56
C TRP A 342 -5.90 -8.24 3.42
N ARG A 343 -6.22 -9.51 3.64
CA ARG A 343 -5.24 -10.59 3.81
C ARG A 343 -4.63 -11.04 2.49
N SER A 344 -3.31 -11.22 2.49
CA SER A 344 -2.57 -11.86 1.41
C SER A 344 -2.96 -13.33 1.23
N GLY A 345 -3.11 -13.76 -0.02
CA GLY A 345 -3.44 -15.13 -0.40
C GLY A 345 -2.56 -15.61 -1.55
N LYS A 346 -3.17 -16.10 -2.63
CA LYS A 346 -2.45 -16.41 -3.88
C LYS A 346 -1.74 -15.16 -4.46
N TYR A 347 -2.28 -13.98 -4.17
CA TYR A 347 -1.72 -12.69 -4.54
C TYR A 347 -1.61 -11.80 -3.30
N PRO A 348 -0.67 -10.83 -3.27
CA PRO A 348 -0.56 -9.87 -2.17
C PRO A 348 -1.87 -9.09 -1.93
N GLY A 349 -2.28 -9.03 -0.66
CA GLY A 349 -3.42 -8.25 -0.16
C GLY A 349 -3.05 -6.80 0.12
N GLU A 350 -3.92 -6.06 0.81
CA GLU A 350 -3.56 -4.73 1.31
C GLU A 350 -2.58 -4.81 2.50
N ASP A 351 -2.62 -5.89 3.29
CA ASP A 351 -1.70 -6.16 4.40
C ASP A 351 -0.20 -6.18 4.00
N ALA A 352 0.09 -6.52 2.74
CA ALA A 352 1.44 -6.61 2.20
C ALA A 352 1.96 -5.31 1.55
N GLN A 353 1.14 -4.26 1.40
CA GLN A 353 1.67 -3.04 0.77
C GLN A 353 2.63 -2.30 1.72
N PRO A 354 3.70 -1.66 1.23
CA PRO A 354 4.71 -1.03 2.07
C PRO A 354 4.18 -0.04 3.10
N ALA A 355 3.15 0.75 2.75
CA ALA A 355 2.53 1.70 3.67
C ALA A 355 1.83 1.00 4.84
N HIS A 356 1.11 -0.09 4.55
CA HIS A 356 0.40 -0.89 5.55
C HIS A 356 1.37 -1.66 6.45
N VAL A 357 2.38 -2.30 5.86
CA VAL A 357 3.45 -2.99 6.60
C VAL A 357 4.20 -2.03 7.51
N ARG A 358 4.46 -0.80 7.06
CA ARG A 358 5.12 0.21 7.89
C ARG A 358 4.24 0.70 9.04
N ALA A 359 2.93 0.84 8.80
CA ALA A 359 2.00 1.37 9.78
C ALA A 359 1.62 0.35 10.88
N TRP A 360 1.34 -0.91 10.49
CA TRP A 360 0.82 -1.94 11.41
C TRP A 360 1.72 -3.16 11.58
N GLY A 361 2.82 -3.25 10.82
CA GLY A 361 3.72 -4.40 10.83
C GLY A 361 3.40 -5.43 9.75
N PRO A 362 4.36 -6.32 9.45
CA PRO A 362 4.17 -7.37 8.45
C PRO A 362 3.13 -8.39 8.93
N GLY A 363 2.12 -8.66 8.09
CA GLY A 363 1.08 -9.66 8.37
C GLY A 363 0.08 -9.25 9.46
N ALA A 364 -0.11 -7.95 9.69
CA ALA A 364 -1.11 -7.41 10.61
C ALA A 364 -2.50 -8.01 10.34
N ALA A 365 -3.23 -8.34 11.40
CA ALA A 365 -4.56 -8.91 11.33
C ALA A 365 -5.60 -7.83 10.98
N LEU A 366 -6.78 -8.24 10.50
CA LEU A 366 -7.88 -7.30 10.28
C LEU A 366 -8.30 -6.63 11.61
N ASP A 367 -8.21 -7.36 12.71
CA ASP A 367 -8.53 -6.88 14.06
C ASP A 367 -7.67 -5.67 14.48
N ASP A 368 -6.45 -5.54 13.94
CA ASP A 368 -5.58 -4.37 14.18
C ASP A 368 -6.16 -3.08 13.58
N LEU A 369 -7.06 -3.21 12.59
CA LEU A 369 -7.82 -2.09 12.00
C LEU A 369 -9.15 -1.85 12.71
N MET A 370 -9.69 -2.88 13.38
CA MET A 370 -10.98 -2.88 14.07
C MET A 370 -10.88 -2.45 15.54
N GLN A 371 -9.91 -1.58 15.86
CA GLN A 371 -9.75 -1.05 17.21
C GLN A 371 -11.00 -0.27 17.67
N PRO A 372 -11.23 -0.11 18.98
CA PRO A 372 -12.35 0.67 19.51
C PRO A 372 -12.35 2.12 19.01
N LEU A 373 -13.56 2.67 18.81
CA LEU A 373 -13.75 4.05 18.39
C LEU A 373 -13.13 5.05 19.38
N ARG A 374 -12.49 6.09 18.85
CA ARG A 374 -12.08 7.25 19.65
C ARG A 374 -13.16 8.35 19.60
N PRO A 375 -13.15 9.30 20.55
CA PRO A 375 -14.08 10.42 20.52
C PRO A 375 -14.05 11.16 19.18
N GLY A 376 -15.23 11.37 18.56
CA GLY A 376 -15.36 12.04 17.26
C GLY A 376 -15.19 11.15 16.02
N GLU A 377 -14.93 9.86 16.19
CA GLU A 377 -14.77 8.92 15.05
C GLU A 377 -16.03 8.11 14.73
N GLY A 378 -17.06 8.18 15.58
CA GLY A 378 -18.24 7.33 15.48
C GLY A 378 -19.10 7.57 14.24
N HIS A 379 -19.76 6.50 13.79
CA HIS A 379 -20.83 6.54 12.80
C HIS A 379 -21.95 5.60 13.26
N PRO A 380 -23.25 5.97 13.14
CA PRO A 380 -24.35 5.07 13.47
C PRO A 380 -24.21 3.69 12.80
N GLY A 381 -24.43 2.62 13.57
CA GLY A 381 -24.35 1.23 13.09
C GLY A 381 -22.95 0.60 13.13
N GLU A 382 -21.89 1.37 13.42
CA GLU A 382 -20.51 0.89 13.49
C GLU A 382 -19.94 1.01 14.91
N ASN A 383 -19.14 0.03 15.32
CA ASN A 383 -18.60 -0.08 16.70
C ASN A 383 -17.07 -0.13 16.77
N ASN A 384 -16.40 -0.06 15.63
CA ASN A 384 -14.94 -0.10 15.49
C ASN A 384 -14.46 0.91 14.45
N ARG A 385 -13.18 1.28 14.51
CA ARG A 385 -12.60 2.35 13.68
C ARG A 385 -12.66 2.05 12.18
N LEU A 386 -12.31 0.84 11.74
CA LEU A 386 -12.42 0.44 10.33
C LEU A 386 -13.84 0.64 9.81
N GLY A 387 -14.83 0.11 10.52
CA GLY A 387 -16.23 0.23 10.13
C GLY A 387 -16.71 1.67 10.09
N ALA A 388 -16.41 2.47 11.10
CA ALA A 388 -16.88 3.86 11.16
C ALA A 388 -16.25 4.75 10.09
N TYR A 389 -14.93 4.64 9.84
CA TYR A 389 -14.30 5.37 8.73
C TYR A 389 -14.79 4.87 7.37
N ALA A 390 -15.01 3.56 7.21
CA ALA A 390 -15.59 3.00 5.99
C ALA A 390 -17.00 3.55 5.73
N ALA A 391 -17.86 3.56 6.74
CA ALA A 391 -19.23 4.08 6.64
C ALA A 391 -19.24 5.57 6.25
N ARG A 392 -18.47 6.41 6.96
CA ARG A 392 -18.35 7.85 6.68
C ARG A 392 -17.89 8.14 5.26
N LEU A 393 -16.92 7.38 4.74
CA LEU A 393 -16.40 7.57 3.40
C LEU A 393 -17.35 7.05 2.32
N TRP A 394 -17.91 5.86 2.51
CA TRP A 394 -18.50 5.07 1.43
C TRP A 394 -20.03 5.07 1.41
N PHE A 395 -20.73 5.21 2.54
CA PHE A 395 -22.21 5.14 2.53
C PHE A 395 -22.85 6.25 1.70
N PRO A 396 -22.46 7.54 1.85
CA PRO A 396 -23.05 8.60 1.02
C PRO A 396 -22.81 8.36 -0.48
N LEU A 397 -21.66 7.77 -0.82
CA LEU A 397 -21.34 7.38 -2.20
C LEU A 397 -22.24 6.23 -2.67
N LEU A 398 -22.34 5.15 -1.90
CA LEU A 398 -23.10 3.94 -2.26
C LEU A 398 -24.59 4.23 -2.39
N GLU A 399 -25.15 5.05 -1.50
CA GLU A 399 -26.55 5.52 -1.56
C GLU A 399 -26.82 6.38 -2.81
N SER A 400 -25.78 7.04 -3.34
CA SER A 400 -25.86 7.85 -4.54
C SER A 400 -25.64 7.06 -5.83
N VAL A 401 -25.29 5.77 -5.75
CA VAL A 401 -25.16 4.90 -6.93
C VAL A 401 -26.55 4.52 -7.45
N GLN A 402 -26.87 4.93 -8.67
CA GLN A 402 -28.10 4.55 -9.37
C GLN A 402 -27.85 3.35 -10.29
N GLY A 403 -28.73 2.33 -10.19
CA GLY A 403 -28.81 1.21 -11.14
C GLY A 403 -27.67 0.18 -11.04
N GLY A 404 -27.56 -0.48 -9.89
CA GLY A 404 -26.64 -1.61 -9.66
C GLY A 404 -27.14 -2.94 -10.21
#